data_AF-A0A7S0GIQ9-F1
#
_entry.id   AF-A0A7S0GIQ9-F1
#
_cell.length_a   1.000
_cell.length_b   1.000
_cell.length_c   1.000
_cell.angle_alpha   90.00
_cell.angle_beta   90.00
_cell.angle_gamma   90.00
#
_symmetry.space_group_name_H-M   'P 1'
#
loop_
_entity.id
_entity.type
_entity.pdbx_description
1 polymer ?
#
loop_
_entity_poly.entity_id
_entity_poly.type
_entity_poly.pdbx_seq_one_letter_code
_entity_poly.pdbx_strand_id
1 'polypeptide(L)'
;AFHEKYYSSNVMKLVLLGKESIAELEKIVTTYFADVPNKSLSVPKFPGMPYGPDQLSKRLHVVPVRELRTLELIFPMREMETLYLKKPTRYISHLIGHEGMGSILSLLKENGWANELSAGESRSCTDWS
;
A
#
# COMPACT_ATOMS: atom_id res chain seq x y z
N ALA A 1 -9.36 -12.04 -24.62
CA ALA A 1 -8.29 -12.75 -23.86
C ALA A 1 -8.22 -12.32 -22.38
N PHE A 2 -7.81 -11.10 -22.02
CA PHE A 2 -7.64 -10.72 -20.60
C PHE A 2 -8.97 -10.59 -19.83
N HIS A 3 -9.95 -9.86 -20.38
CA HIS A 3 -11.28 -9.70 -19.77
C HIS A 3 -11.93 -11.06 -19.45
N GLU A 4 -11.94 -11.95 -20.44
CA GLU A 4 -12.47 -13.31 -20.30
C GLU A 4 -11.74 -14.12 -19.21
N LYS A 5 -10.43 -13.91 -19.04
CA LYS A 5 -9.62 -14.64 -18.06
C LYS A 5 -9.76 -14.12 -16.62
N TYR A 6 -9.83 -12.80 -16.42
CA TYR A 6 -9.67 -12.20 -15.09
C TYR A 6 -10.93 -11.51 -14.54
N TYR A 7 -11.91 -11.14 -15.38
CA TYR A 7 -13.13 -10.50 -14.89
C TYR A 7 -14.12 -11.55 -14.43
N SER A 8 -14.20 -11.76 -13.12
CA SER A 8 -15.14 -12.69 -12.46
C SER A 8 -15.78 -12.02 -11.25
N SER A 9 -17.08 -12.18 -11.06
CA SER A 9 -17.82 -11.51 -9.97
C SER A 9 -17.28 -11.85 -8.58
N ASN A 10 -16.73 -13.04 -8.36
CA ASN A 10 -16.20 -13.45 -7.05
C ASN A 10 -14.91 -12.71 -6.61
N VAL A 11 -14.25 -11.99 -7.51
CA VAL A 11 -13.06 -11.17 -7.22
C VAL A 11 -13.31 -9.67 -7.46
N MET A 12 -14.56 -9.28 -7.67
CA MET A 12 -14.97 -7.88 -7.82
C MET A 12 -15.50 -7.31 -6.51
N LYS A 13 -15.28 -6.01 -6.30
CA LYS A 13 -15.89 -5.23 -5.20
C LYS A 13 -16.62 -4.04 -5.83
N LEU A 14 -17.84 -3.76 -5.37
CA LEU A 14 -18.65 -2.63 -5.82
C LEU A 14 -19.02 -1.76 -4.62
N VAL A 15 -18.92 -0.45 -4.80
CA VAL A 15 -19.44 0.53 -3.84
C VAL A 15 -20.37 1.47 -4.60
N LEU A 16 -21.62 1.57 -4.14
CA LEU A 16 -22.59 2.51 -4.66
C LEU A 16 -22.93 3.53 -3.57
N LEU A 17 -22.82 4.81 -3.89
CA LEU A 17 -23.18 5.91 -3.01
C LEU A 17 -24.26 6.74 -3.69
N GLY A 18 -25.39 6.91 -3.01
CA GLY A 18 -26.56 7.62 -3.52
C GLY A 18 -27.35 8.28 -2.40
N LYS A 19 -28.35 9.08 -2.77
CA LYS A 19 -29.28 9.74 -1.83
C LYS A 19 -30.49 8.85 -1.52
N GLU A 20 -30.67 7.83 -2.33
CA GLU A 20 -31.72 6.84 -2.27
C GLU A 20 -31.56 5.98 -1.00
N SER A 21 -32.66 5.34 -0.61
CA SER A 21 -32.66 4.37 0.49
C SER A 21 -31.81 3.13 0.15
N ILE A 22 -31.37 2.40 1.18
CA ILE A 22 -30.58 1.17 1.02
C ILE A 22 -31.30 0.16 0.11
N ALA A 23 -32.63 0.04 0.23
CA ALA A 23 -33.43 -0.87 -0.59
C ALA A 23 -33.44 -0.47 -2.07
N GLU A 24 -33.50 0.82 -2.37
CA GLU A 24 -33.41 1.33 -3.74
C GLU A 24 -32.01 1.11 -4.32
N LEU A 25 -30.96 1.36 -3.53
CA LEU A 25 -29.58 1.10 -3.93
C LEU A 25 -29.34 -0.39 -4.20
N GLU A 26 -29.86 -1.27 -3.35
CA GLU A 26 -29.78 -2.73 -3.54
C GLU A 26 -30.49 -3.16 -4.84
N LYS A 27 -31.66 -2.59 -5.12
CA LYS A 27 -32.39 -2.86 -6.36
C LYS A 27 -31.59 -2.41 -7.59
N ILE A 28 -30.95 -1.24 -7.54
CA ILE A 28 -30.08 -0.74 -8.61
C ILE A 28 -28.91 -1.70 -8.82
N VAL A 29 -28.20 -2.06 -7.75
CA VAL A 29 -27.05 -2.98 -7.83
C VAL A 29 -27.46 -4.32 -8.43
N THR A 30 -28.57 -4.90 -7.96
CA THR A 30 -29.07 -6.19 -8.44
C THR A 30 -29.45 -6.10 -9.92
N THR A 31 -30.09 -5.02 -10.34
CA THR A 31 -30.52 -4.83 -11.75
C THR A 31 -29.33 -4.81 -12.72
N TYR A 32 -28.21 -4.18 -12.34
CA TYR A 32 -27.10 -3.96 -13.27
C TYR A 32 -25.92 -4.92 -13.11
N PHE A 33 -25.74 -5.54 -11.94
CA PHE A 33 -24.55 -6.32 -11.63
C PHE A 33 -24.80 -7.79 -11.30
N ALA A 34 -26.07 -8.23 -11.19
CA ALA A 34 -26.37 -9.64 -10.88
C ALA A 34 -25.87 -10.61 -11.96
N ASP A 35 -25.87 -10.19 -13.22
CA ASP A 35 -25.51 -11.05 -14.37
C ASP A 35 -23.99 -11.15 -14.60
N VAL A 36 -23.16 -10.54 -13.75
CA VAL A 36 -21.69 -10.63 -13.90
C VAL A 36 -21.23 -12.07 -13.64
N PRO A 37 -20.62 -12.75 -14.63
CA PRO A 37 -20.29 -14.16 -14.52
C PRO A 37 -19.33 -14.46 -13.36
N ASN A 38 -19.66 -15.50 -12.58
CA ASN A 38 -18.75 -16.07 -11.60
C ASN A 38 -17.95 -17.22 -12.24
N LYS A 39 -16.64 -17.03 -12.36
CA LYS A 39 -15.67 -17.99 -12.90
C LYS A 39 -14.87 -18.69 -11.78
N SER A 40 -15.23 -18.47 -10.52
CA SER A 40 -14.59 -19.07 -9.33
C SER A 40 -13.06 -18.88 -9.31
N LEU A 41 -12.60 -17.67 -9.64
CA LEU A 41 -11.17 -17.36 -9.71
C LEU A 41 -10.56 -17.29 -8.30
N SER A 42 -9.35 -17.80 -8.15
CA SER A 42 -8.53 -17.55 -6.96
C SER A 42 -7.83 -16.20 -7.08
N VAL A 43 -7.92 -15.36 -6.04
CA VAL A 43 -7.14 -14.10 -5.96
C VAL A 43 -5.65 -14.44 -6.03
N PRO A 44 -4.86 -13.79 -6.91
CA PRO A 44 -3.43 -13.99 -6.99
C PRO A 44 -2.75 -13.72 -5.64
N LYS A 45 -1.83 -14.62 -5.25
CA LYS A 45 -0.99 -14.45 -4.07
C LYS A 45 0.46 -14.47 -4.50
N PHE A 46 1.25 -13.58 -3.91
CA PHE A 46 2.67 -13.43 -4.20
C PHE A 46 3.47 -13.76 -2.93
N PRO A 47 3.63 -15.06 -2.59
CA PRO A 47 4.35 -15.43 -1.39
C PRO A 47 5.85 -15.13 -1.54
N GLY A 48 6.48 -14.75 -0.43
CA GLY A 48 7.92 -14.49 -0.37
C GLY A 48 8.27 -13.01 -0.43
N MET A 49 9.57 -12.74 -0.47
CA MET A 49 10.11 -11.38 -0.53
C MET A 49 10.56 -11.07 -1.96
N PRO A 50 10.23 -9.89 -2.51
CA PRO A 50 10.67 -9.51 -3.86
C PRO A 50 12.20 -9.30 -3.93
N TYR A 51 12.86 -9.09 -2.79
CA TYR A 51 14.30 -8.95 -2.70
C TYR A 51 14.93 -10.23 -2.14
N GLY A 52 15.78 -10.86 -2.95
CA GLY A 52 16.67 -11.93 -2.51
C GLY A 52 17.96 -11.40 -1.89
N PRO A 53 18.86 -12.28 -1.42
CA PRO A 53 20.13 -11.89 -0.79
C PRO A 53 20.96 -10.93 -1.65
N ASP A 54 20.96 -11.14 -2.96
CA ASP A 54 21.71 -10.34 -3.93
C ASP A 54 21.15 -8.93 -4.13
N GLN A 55 19.91 -8.66 -3.69
CA GLN A 55 19.28 -7.34 -3.77
C GLN A 55 19.34 -6.57 -2.45
N LEU A 56 19.83 -7.18 -1.36
CA LEU A 56 19.99 -6.53 -0.05
C LEU A 56 21.32 -5.78 0.06
N SER A 57 21.38 -4.85 1.03
CA SER A 57 22.57 -4.05 1.33
C SER A 57 23.14 -3.31 0.12
N LYS A 58 22.26 -2.89 -0.80
CA LYS A 58 22.63 -2.12 -1.98
C LYS A 58 22.52 -0.63 -1.71
N ARG A 59 23.45 0.10 -2.31
CA ARG A 59 23.40 1.57 -2.41
C ARG A 59 23.18 1.92 -3.87
N LEU A 60 22.12 2.67 -4.12
CA LEU A 60 21.76 3.14 -5.45
C LEU A 60 21.96 4.65 -5.52
N HIS A 61 22.58 5.12 -6.59
CA HIS A 61 22.72 6.54 -6.91
C HIS A 61 21.86 6.83 -8.14
N VAL A 62 20.85 7.68 -7.97
CA VAL A 62 19.86 8.01 -9.01
C VAL A 62 20.00 9.48 -9.36
N VAL A 63 20.10 9.80 -10.65
CA VAL A 63 20.09 11.19 -11.14
C VAL A 63 18.63 11.61 -11.33
N PRO A 64 18.11 12.55 -10.53
CA PRO A 64 16.73 12.99 -10.66
C PRO A 64 16.57 13.90 -11.88
N VAL A 65 15.37 13.92 -12.45
CA VAL A 65 15.02 14.84 -13.54
C VAL A 65 14.85 16.28 -13.02
N ARG A 66 14.38 16.43 -11.77
CA ARG A 66 14.21 17.72 -11.09
C ARG A 66 15.34 17.95 -10.10
N GLU A 67 15.53 19.20 -9.70
CA GLU A 67 16.46 19.50 -8.60
C GLU A 67 15.88 19.02 -7.27
N LEU A 68 16.30 17.82 -6.85
CA LEU A 68 15.89 17.16 -5.61
C LEU A 68 17.11 16.49 -4.98
N ARG A 69 17.17 16.49 -3.64
CA ARG A 69 18.20 15.82 -2.86
C ARG A 69 17.49 14.97 -1.80
N THR A 70 17.35 13.68 -2.08
CA THR A 70 16.62 12.75 -1.21
C THR A 70 17.49 11.54 -0.85
N LEU A 71 17.28 11.02 0.35
CA LEU A 71 17.84 9.75 0.82
C LEU A 71 16.67 8.84 1.17
N GLU A 72 16.56 7.69 0.50
CA GLU A 72 15.56 6.67 0.78
C GLU A 72 16.21 5.45 1.41
N LEU A 73 15.68 5.00 2.55
CA LEU A 73 16.06 3.76 3.21
C LEU A 73 14.89 2.79 3.12
N ILE A 74 15.09 1.68 2.43
CA ILE A 74 14.04 0.70 2.15
C ILE A 74 14.40 -0.61 2.85
N PHE A 75 13.49 -1.08 3.70
CA PHE A 75 13.60 -2.36 4.39
C PHE A 75 12.49 -3.27 3.88
N PRO A 76 12.81 -4.40 3.23
CA PRO A 76 11.78 -5.36 2.88
C PRO A 76 11.19 -5.95 4.16
N MET A 77 9.87 -6.00 4.21
CA MET A 77 9.12 -6.57 5.33
C MET A 77 8.12 -7.59 4.82
N ARG A 78 7.78 -8.57 5.67
CA ARG A 78 6.67 -9.49 5.40
C ARG A 78 5.34 -8.73 5.38
N GLU A 79 4.34 -9.31 4.73
CA GLU A 79 2.95 -8.83 4.76
C GLU A 79 2.44 -8.68 6.21
N MET A 80 1.85 -7.52 6.51
CA MET A 80 1.35 -7.18 7.85
C MET A 80 -0.18 -6.98 7.90
N GLU A 81 -0.90 -7.24 6.80
CA GLU A 81 -2.35 -6.99 6.71
C GLU A 81 -3.15 -7.75 7.78
N THR A 82 -2.76 -8.99 8.08
CA THR A 82 -3.39 -9.80 9.15
C THR A 82 -3.28 -9.15 10.55
N LEU A 83 -2.38 -8.17 10.72
CA LEU A 83 -2.14 -7.44 11.96
C LEU A 83 -2.76 -6.04 11.93
N TYR A 84 -3.75 -5.76 11.05
CA TYR A 84 -4.36 -4.44 10.89
C TYR A 84 -4.94 -3.84 12.19
N LEU A 85 -5.31 -4.66 13.18
CA LEU A 85 -5.74 -4.20 14.52
C LEU A 85 -4.57 -3.80 15.42
N LYS A 86 -3.43 -4.49 15.29
CA LYS A 86 -2.22 -4.21 16.10
C LYS A 86 -1.38 -3.07 15.52
N LYS A 87 -1.46 -2.84 14.20
CA LYS A 87 -0.78 -1.77 13.47
C LYS A 87 0.72 -1.62 13.82
N PRO A 88 1.52 -2.70 13.79
CA PRO A 88 2.93 -2.66 14.21
C PRO A 88 3.77 -1.71 13.34
N THR A 89 3.55 -1.72 12.02
CA THR A 89 4.26 -0.83 11.08
C THR A 89 3.97 0.63 11.38
N ARG A 90 2.69 0.97 11.63
CA ARG A 90 2.27 2.33 12.02
C ARG A 90 2.90 2.79 13.33
N TYR A 91 3.01 1.90 14.32
CA TYR A 91 3.64 2.24 15.60
C TYR A 91 5.11 2.64 15.40
N ILE A 92 5.87 1.80 14.69
CA ILE A 92 7.28 2.07 14.40
C ILE A 92 7.44 3.32 13.53
N SER A 93 6.62 3.47 12.49
CA SER A 93 6.71 4.61 11.58
C SER A 93 6.39 5.93 12.27
N HIS A 94 5.47 5.91 13.24
CA HIS A 94 5.16 7.08 14.06
C HIS A 94 6.36 7.52 14.91
N LEU A 95 7.10 6.57 15.50
CA LEU A 95 8.28 6.89 16.30
C LEU A 95 9.45 7.40 15.44
N ILE A 96 9.71 6.74 14.30
CA ILE A 96 10.79 7.15 13.39
C ILE A 96 10.48 8.49 12.73
N GLY A 97 9.24 8.68 12.29
CA GLY A 97 8.74 9.90 11.66
C GLY A 97 8.31 11.00 12.65
N HIS A 98 8.65 10.87 13.93
CA HIS A 98 8.31 11.88 14.92
C HIS A 98 9.10 13.17 14.66
N GLU A 99 8.46 14.33 14.86
CA GLU A 99 9.08 15.65 14.61
C GLU A 99 9.25 16.50 15.88
N GLY A 100 8.84 15.98 17.04
CA GLY A 100 9.01 16.66 18.33
C GLY A 100 10.45 16.69 18.83
N MET A 101 10.68 17.42 19.91
CA MET A 101 12.00 17.58 20.53
C MET A 101 12.66 16.22 20.83
N GLY A 102 13.95 16.10 20.51
CA GLY A 102 14.71 14.85 20.69
C GLY A 102 14.43 13.78 19.63
N SER A 103 13.61 14.08 18.62
CA SER A 103 13.39 13.16 17.49
C SER A 103 14.61 13.07 16.57
N ILE A 104 14.59 12.04 15.70
CA ILE A 104 15.58 11.89 14.64
C ILE A 104 15.59 13.14 13.75
N LEU A 105 14.42 13.65 13.35
CA LEU A 105 14.34 14.84 12.51
C LEU A 105 14.89 16.09 13.23
N SER A 106 14.63 16.25 14.53
CA SER A 106 15.20 17.38 15.29
C SER A 106 16.73 17.38 15.22
N LEU A 107 17.36 16.22 15.46
CA LEU A 107 18.81 16.09 15.36
C LEU A 107 19.33 16.40 13.95
N LEU A 108 18.66 15.89 12.91
CA LEU A 108 19.06 16.15 11.53
C LEU A 108 18.92 17.63 11.14
N LYS A 109 17.87 18.31 11.63
CA LYS A 109 17.66 19.75 11.43
C LYS A 109 18.70 20.59 12.16
N GLU A 110 19.03 20.25 13.41
CA GLU A 110 20.06 20.93 14.20
C GLU A 110 21.44 20.89 13.53
N ASN A 111 21.76 19.78 12.85
CA ASN A 111 23.00 19.63 12.09
C ASN A 111 22.92 20.20 10.66
N GLY A 112 21.76 20.70 10.23
CA GLY A 112 21.55 21.21 8.87
C GLY A 112 21.60 20.13 7.77
N TRP A 113 21.34 18.86 8.11
CA TRP A 113 21.44 17.73 7.17
C TRP A 113 20.15 17.40 6.44
N ALA A 114 18.99 17.65 7.06
CA ALA A 114 17.69 17.39 6.46
C ALA A 114 16.64 18.42 6.90
N ASN A 115 15.67 18.67 6.02
CA ASN A 115 14.55 19.56 6.28
C ASN A 115 13.28 18.79 6.69
N GLU A 116 13.13 17.57 6.19
CA GLU A 116 11.94 16.73 6.36
C GLU A 116 12.35 15.26 6.52
N LEU A 117 11.54 14.48 7.22
CA LEU A 117 11.71 13.04 7.36
C LEU A 117 10.33 12.40 7.42
N SER A 118 10.11 11.39 6.57
CA SER A 118 8.89 10.57 6.60
C SER A 118 9.25 9.11 6.76
N ALA A 119 8.47 8.39 7.56
CA ALA A 119 8.56 6.94 7.67
C ALA A 119 7.16 6.34 7.54
N GLY A 120 7.07 5.21 6.85
CA GLY A 120 5.80 4.52 6.62
C GLY A 120 5.99 3.24 5.85
N GLU A 121 4.96 2.40 5.89
CA GLU A 121 4.82 1.28 4.98
C GLU A 121 4.38 1.82 3.61
N SER A 122 5.13 1.50 2.56
CA SER A 122 4.93 2.11 1.24
C SER A 122 4.10 1.25 0.28
N ARG A 123 4.27 -0.08 0.29
CA ARG A 123 3.60 -1.01 -0.63
C ARG A 123 3.35 -2.35 0.05
N SER A 124 2.10 -2.78 0.10
CA SER A 124 1.72 -4.14 0.49
C SER A 124 1.68 -5.05 -0.74
N CYS A 125 1.90 -6.36 -0.56
CA CYS A 125 1.65 -7.34 -1.63
C CYS A 125 0.17 -7.39 -2.02
N THR A 126 -0.73 -6.97 -1.13
CA THR A 126 -2.17 -6.93 -1.36
C THR A 126 -2.65 -5.72 -2.15
N ASP A 127 -1.81 -4.70 -2.31
CA ASP A 127 -2.10 -3.58 -3.23
C ASP A 127 -2.20 -4.06 -4.69
N TRP A 128 -1.73 -5.28 -4.98
CA TRP A 128 -1.66 -5.90 -6.30
C TRP A 128 -2.54 -7.15 -6.44
N SER A 129 -3.33 -7.49 -5.42
CA SER A 129 -4.23 -8.65 -5.36
C SER A 129 -5.70 -8.24 -5.38
#